data_AF-A0A2V4LTG1-F1
#
_entry.id   AF-A0A2V4LTG1-F1
#
_cell.length_a   1.000
_cell.length_b   1.000
_cell.length_c   1.000
_cell.angle_alpha   90.00
_cell.angle_beta   90.00
_cell.angle_gamma   90.00
#
_symmetry.space_group_name_H-M   'P 1'
#
loop_
_entity.id
_entity.type
_entity.pdbx_description
1 polymer ?
#
loop_
_entity_poly.entity_id
_entity_poly.type
_entity_poly.pdbx_seq_one_letter_code
_entity_poly.pdbx_strand_id
1 'polypeptide(L)'
;MRLAPALLALALAGCSLQPAITPGAGEPARQHSHPRYAPPPGGNAYWDPALGVYVLQGSSKLYYRERVYYRWDRGWSWASSPRGPWQPTDSSGVPAALGRSLGH
;
A
#
# COMPACT_ATOMS: atom_id res chain seq x y z
N MET A 1 8.62 9.69 55.68
CA MET A 1 9.23 8.94 54.54
C MET A 1 8.09 8.44 53.65
N ARG A 2 8.37 8.19 52.37
CA ARG A 2 7.54 8.52 51.20
C ARG A 2 6.38 7.56 50.90
N LEU A 3 5.26 8.12 50.42
CA LEU A 3 4.21 7.44 49.64
C LEU A 3 4.72 7.07 48.24
N ALA A 4 4.26 5.93 47.70
CA ALA A 4 3.76 5.80 46.32
C ALA A 4 3.21 4.37 46.06
N PRO A 5 2.01 4.22 45.46
CA PRO A 5 1.50 2.93 45.00
C PRO A 5 2.03 2.60 43.60
N ALA A 6 2.58 1.40 43.42
CA ALA A 6 3.07 0.92 42.14
C ALA A 6 1.91 0.36 41.30
N LEU A 7 1.31 1.22 40.46
CA LEU A 7 0.62 0.81 39.24
C LEU A 7 1.71 0.47 38.20
N LEU A 8 1.79 -0.79 37.75
CA LEU A 8 2.53 -1.12 36.54
C LEU A 8 1.65 -1.91 35.57
N ALA A 9 1.59 -1.38 34.36
CA ALA A 9 0.64 -1.67 33.31
C ALA A 9 0.97 -2.90 32.46
N LEU A 10 -0.05 -3.36 31.75
CA LEU A 10 -0.02 -4.25 30.60
C LEU A 10 1.09 -3.89 29.59
N ALA A 11 1.74 -4.90 29.01
CA ALA A 11 2.13 -4.88 27.61
C ALA A 11 2.29 -6.31 27.05
N LEU A 12 1.26 -6.80 26.36
CA LEU A 12 1.36 -7.93 25.44
C LEU A 12 2.15 -7.47 24.20
N ALA A 13 3.47 -7.62 24.23
CA ALA A 13 4.32 -7.35 23.07
C ALA A 13 4.30 -8.56 22.11
N GLY A 14 3.39 -8.52 21.13
CA GLY A 14 3.45 -9.41 19.97
C GLY A 14 4.66 -9.07 19.11
N CYS A 15 5.66 -9.96 19.06
CA CYS A 15 6.78 -9.86 18.14
C CYS A 15 6.34 -10.16 16.71
N SER A 16 5.93 -9.13 15.96
CA SER A 16 5.93 -9.17 14.51
C SER A 16 7.37 -8.95 14.03
N LEU A 17 8.09 -10.04 13.73
CA LEU A 17 9.38 -10.00 13.04
C LEU A 17 9.22 -9.27 11.69
N GLN A 18 9.53 -7.97 11.66
CA GLN A 18 9.77 -7.24 10.41
C GLN A 18 11.25 -7.44 10.05
N PRO A 19 11.58 -8.04 8.89
CA PRO A 19 12.96 -8.07 8.43
C PRO A 19 13.40 -6.63 8.08
N ALA A 20 14.46 -6.18 8.76
CA ALA A 20 15.08 -4.88 8.51
C ALA A 20 15.74 -4.88 7.13
N ILE A 21 15.17 -4.10 6.20
CA ILE A 21 15.80 -3.81 4.91
C ILE A 21 16.72 -2.61 5.13
N THR A 22 18.03 -2.79 4.97
CA THR A 22 19.04 -1.73 5.00
C THR A 22 18.79 -0.75 3.84
N PRO A 23 18.56 0.55 4.09
CA PRO A 23 18.41 1.52 3.00
C PRO A 23 19.80 1.91 2.45
N GLY A 24 20.03 1.65 1.17
CA GLY A 24 21.12 2.26 0.40
C GLY A 24 20.84 3.74 0.16
N ALA A 25 21.87 4.58 0.32
CA ALA A 25 21.78 6.02 0.16
C ALA A 25 21.44 6.44 -1.28
N GLY A 26 20.43 7.29 -1.46
CA GLY A 26 20.30 8.15 -2.64
C GLY A 26 18.91 8.23 -3.28
N GLU A 27 18.06 7.22 -3.14
CA GLU A 27 16.66 7.28 -3.59
C GLU A 27 15.73 7.21 -2.38
N PRO A 28 14.57 7.92 -2.39
CA PRO A 28 13.57 7.73 -1.35
C PRO A 28 13.27 6.24 -1.28
N ALA A 29 13.55 5.63 -0.12
CA ALA A 29 13.47 4.19 0.07
C ALA A 29 12.09 3.70 -0.38
N ARG A 30 12.05 3.10 -1.56
CA ARG A 30 10.81 2.65 -2.20
C ARG A 30 10.36 1.44 -1.40
N GLN A 31 9.31 1.64 -0.60
CA GLN A 31 8.82 0.63 0.32
C GLN A 31 8.27 -0.55 -0.49
N HIS A 32 8.91 -1.71 -0.44
CA HIS A 32 8.46 -2.87 -1.21
C HIS A 32 7.25 -3.57 -0.58
N SER A 33 6.93 -3.27 0.69
CA SER A 33 5.81 -3.89 1.40
C SER A 33 5.24 -3.01 2.51
N HIS A 34 3.93 -3.04 2.69
CA HIS A 34 3.21 -2.30 3.73
C HIS A 34 2.74 -3.27 4.84
N PRO A 35 2.79 -2.90 6.14
CA PRO A 35 2.44 -3.82 7.23
C PRO A 35 0.98 -4.28 7.23
N ARG A 36 0.07 -3.51 6.61
CA ARG A 36 -1.37 -3.83 6.54
C ARG A 36 -1.83 -4.39 5.21
N TYR A 37 -1.19 -4.01 4.11
CA TYR A 37 -1.64 -4.38 2.77
C TYR A 37 -0.66 -5.38 2.19
N ALA A 38 -1.16 -6.56 1.82
CA ALA A 38 -0.32 -7.56 1.16
C ALA A 38 0.17 -7.03 -0.20
N PRO A 39 1.40 -7.35 -0.63
CA PRO A 39 1.86 -7.05 -1.99
C PRO A 39 1.07 -7.87 -3.04
N PRO A 40 1.04 -7.42 -4.31
CA PRO A 40 0.44 -8.20 -5.38
C PRO A 40 1.23 -9.49 -5.65
N PRO A 41 0.56 -10.58 -6.05
CA PRO A 41 1.24 -11.78 -6.53
C PRO A 41 2.10 -11.45 -7.77
N GLY A 42 3.37 -11.86 -7.78
CA GLY A 42 4.29 -11.64 -8.90
C GLY A 42 5.40 -10.60 -8.67
N GLY A 43 5.47 -9.98 -7.49
CA GLY A 43 6.70 -9.37 -6.95
C GLY A 43 7.17 -8.01 -7.53
N ASN A 44 6.81 -7.65 -8.75
CA ASN A 44 7.25 -6.38 -9.37
C ASN A 44 6.30 -5.21 -9.04
N ALA A 45 6.23 -4.83 -7.76
CA ALA A 45 5.49 -3.66 -7.33
C ALA A 45 6.11 -3.02 -6.09
N TYR A 46 5.85 -1.73 -5.89
CA TYR A 46 6.24 -1.00 -4.69
C TYR A 46 5.06 -0.28 -4.06
N TRP A 47 5.05 -0.17 -2.74
CA TRP A 47 4.11 0.64 -2.00
C TRP A 47 4.43 2.13 -2.18
N ASP A 48 3.44 2.89 -2.60
CA ASP A 48 3.45 4.34 -2.61
C ASP A 48 2.57 4.85 -1.46
N PRO A 49 3.15 5.42 -0.39
CA PRO A 49 2.40 5.88 0.77
C PRO A 49 1.57 7.14 0.48
N ALA A 50 1.94 7.94 -0.52
CA ALA A 50 1.19 9.14 -0.89
C ALA A 50 -0.12 8.77 -1.60
N LEU A 51 -0.07 7.73 -2.45
CA LEU A 51 -1.24 7.21 -3.15
C LEU A 51 -2.00 6.16 -2.33
N GLY A 52 -1.35 5.54 -1.34
CA GLY A 52 -1.91 4.47 -0.52
C GLY A 52 -2.14 3.17 -1.30
N VAL A 53 -1.31 2.89 -2.31
CA VAL A 53 -1.42 1.73 -3.19
C VAL A 53 -0.05 1.16 -3.52
N TYR A 54 -0.02 -0.09 -3.96
CA TYR A 54 1.09 -0.62 -4.71
C TYR A 54 1.06 -0.12 -6.15
N VAL A 55 2.20 0.31 -6.69
CA VAL A 55 2.39 0.66 -8.09
C VAL A 55 3.14 -0.47 -8.77
N LEU A 56 2.58 -1.01 -9.86
CA LEU A 56 3.19 -2.12 -10.58
C LEU A 56 4.30 -1.60 -11.50
N GLN A 57 5.49 -2.20 -11.38
CA GLN A 57 6.62 -1.87 -12.25
C GLN A 57 6.43 -2.49 -13.64
N GLY A 58 6.78 -1.74 -14.69
CA GLY A 58 6.63 -2.18 -16.08
C GLY A 58 5.20 -2.02 -16.66
N SER A 59 4.24 -1.54 -15.86
CA SER A 59 2.91 -1.18 -16.34
C SER A 59 2.57 0.22 -15.84
N SER A 60 2.79 1.21 -16.72
CA SER A 60 2.36 2.58 -16.45
C SER A 60 0.86 2.59 -16.16
N LYS A 61 0.45 3.23 -15.06
CA LYS A 61 -0.95 3.40 -14.65
C LYS A 61 -1.65 2.14 -14.14
N LEU A 62 -0.90 1.14 -13.66
CA LEU A 62 -1.45 -0.03 -12.97
C LEU A 62 -1.10 -0.01 -11.48
N TYR A 63 -2.14 -0.10 -10.65
CA TYR A 63 -2.07 0.03 -9.20
C TYR A 63 -2.74 -1.17 -8.53
N TYR A 64 -2.39 -1.46 -7.29
CA TYR A 64 -2.93 -2.58 -6.55
C TYR A 64 -3.14 -2.25 -5.07
N ARG A 65 -4.28 -2.64 -4.52
CA ARG A 65 -4.58 -2.55 -3.09
C ARG A 65 -5.61 -3.61 -2.75
N GLU A 66 -5.38 -4.34 -1.65
CA GLU A 66 -6.36 -5.29 -1.10
C GLU A 66 -6.94 -6.28 -2.13
N ARG A 67 -6.09 -6.89 -2.97
CA ARG A 67 -6.47 -7.84 -4.03
C ARG A 67 -7.24 -7.24 -5.21
N VAL A 68 -7.36 -5.92 -5.27
CA VAL A 68 -7.96 -5.20 -6.39
C VAL A 68 -6.86 -4.50 -7.16
N TYR A 69 -6.86 -4.69 -8.48
CA TYR A 69 -6.05 -3.95 -9.42
C TYR A 69 -6.86 -2.76 -9.92
N TYR A 70 -6.25 -1.58 -9.96
CA TYR A 70 -6.83 -0.38 -10.55
C TYR A 70 -5.98 0.04 -11.73
N ARG A 71 -6.61 0.43 -12.83
CA ARG A 71 -5.92 1.04 -13.96
C ARG A 71 -6.54 2.35 -14.34
N TRP A 72 -5.70 3.26 -14.84
CA TRP A 72 -6.15 4.45 -15.54
C TRP A 72 -5.95 4.26 -17.04
N ASP A 73 -7.05 4.22 -17.81
CA ASP A 73 -7.05 4.20 -19.27
C ASP A 73 -8.24 5.01 -19.78
N ARG A 74 -8.04 6.32 -19.97
CA ARG A 74 -9.10 7.31 -20.29
C ARG A 74 -10.29 7.29 -19.30
N GLY A 75 -10.04 6.80 -18.09
CA GLY A 75 -11.04 6.55 -17.07
C GLY A 75 -10.52 5.50 -16.09
N TRP A 76 -11.15 5.41 -14.92
CA TRP A 76 -10.80 4.39 -13.95
C TRP A 76 -11.45 3.06 -14.32
N SER A 77 -10.70 1.98 -14.09
CA SER A 77 -11.26 0.64 -14.09
C SER A 77 -10.59 -0.20 -13.01
N TRP A 78 -11.29 -1.20 -12.51
CA TRP A 78 -10.76 -2.15 -11.56
C TRP A 78 -10.90 -3.60 -12.05
N ALA A 79 -10.09 -4.49 -11.51
CA ALA A 79 -10.14 -5.93 -11.78
C ALA A 79 -9.60 -6.72 -10.59
N SER A 80 -9.97 -8.00 -10.49
CA SER A 80 -9.38 -8.96 -9.53
C SER A 80 -8.06 -9.57 -10.02
N SER A 81 -7.65 -9.27 -11.25
CA SER A 81 -6.46 -9.80 -11.90
C SER A 81 -5.80 -8.72 -12.75
N PRO A 82 -4.45 -8.70 -12.89
CA PRO A 82 -3.73 -7.67 -13.63
C PRO A 82 -4.04 -7.68 -15.15
N ARG A 83 -4.69 -8.74 -15.65
CA ARG A 83 -5.10 -8.87 -17.06
C ARG A 83 -6.59 -8.59 -17.29
N GLY A 84 -7.33 -8.19 -16.25
CA GLY A 84 -8.78 -8.04 -16.32
C GLY A 84 -9.55 -9.33 -15.95
N PRO A 85 -10.86 -9.41 -16.21
CA PRO A 85 -11.67 -8.43 -16.94
C PRO A 85 -11.78 -7.09 -16.20
N TRP A 86 -11.72 -6.00 -16.96
CA TRP A 86 -11.72 -4.64 -16.41
C TRP A 86 -13.14 -4.11 -16.32
N GLN A 87 -13.50 -3.65 -15.13
CA GLN A 87 -14.80 -3.05 -14.85
C GLN A 87 -14.61 -1.54 -14.68
N PRO A 88 -15.37 -0.72 -15.44
CA PRO A 88 -15.27 0.73 -15.32
C PRO A 88 -15.71 1.17 -13.92
N THR A 89 -15.09 2.24 -13.44
CA THR A 89 -15.47 2.91 -12.20
C THR A 89 -15.14 4.39 -12.31
N ASP A 90 -15.71 5.20 -11.43
CA ASP A 90 -15.32 6.58 -11.23
C ASP A 90 -14.22 6.71 -10.17
N SER A 91 -13.74 7.93 -9.95
CA SER A 91 -12.72 8.25 -8.93
C SER A 91 -13.15 7.88 -7.50
N SER A 92 -14.45 7.70 -7.25
CA SER A 92 -15.00 7.23 -5.96
C SER A 92 -14.72 5.75 -5.69
N GLY A 93 -14.47 4.94 -6.74
CA GLY A 93 -14.17 3.51 -6.62
C GLY A 93 -12.69 3.18 -6.49
N VAL A 94 -11.82 4.19 -6.53
CA VAL A 94 -10.38 4.04 -6.32
C VAL A 94 -9.94 4.72 -5.02
N PRO A 95 -8.76 4.39 -4.47
CA PRO A 95 -8.24 5.09 -3.30
C PRO A 95 -8.21 6.60 -3.50
N ALA A 96 -8.68 7.36 -2.51
CA ALA A 96 -8.97 8.79 -2.68
C ALA A 96 -7.75 9.63 -3.12
N ALA A 97 -6.55 9.30 -2.64
CA ALA A 97 -5.31 9.96 -3.08
C ALA A 97 -4.97 9.63 -4.54
N LEU A 98 -5.17 8.38 -4.96
CA LEU A 98 -4.99 7.93 -6.33
C LEU A 98 -5.97 8.63 -7.29
N GLY A 99 -7.25 8.68 -6.93
CA GLY A 99 -8.29 9.34 -7.73
C GLY A 99 -8.02 10.84 -7.94
N ARG A 100 -7.52 11.53 -6.91
CA ARG A 100 -7.13 12.95 -7.00
C ARG A 100 -5.86 13.18 -7.84
N SER A 101 -4.93 12.23 -7.85
CA SER A 101 -3.65 12.40 -8.55
C SER A 101 -3.77 12.28 -10.07
N LEU A 102 -4.74 11.51 -10.58
CA LEU A 102 -4.83 11.14 -12.01
C LEU A 102 -6.20 11.41 -12.64
N GLY A 103 -7.22 11.77 -11.85
CA GLY A 103 -8.59 11.97 -12.32
C GLY A 103 -8.89 13.31 -12.99
N HIS A 104 -7.91 13.91 -13.68
CA HIS A 104 -8.05 15.17 -14.44
C HIS A 104 -8.18 14.91 -15.94
#